data_AF-A0A0F9E7L7-F1
#
_entry.id   AF-A0A0F9E7L7-F1
#
_cell.length_a   1.000
_cell.length_b   1.000
_cell.length_c   1.000
_cell.angle_alpha   90.00
_cell.angle_beta   90.00
_cell.angle_gamma   90.00
#
_symmetry.space_group_name_H-M   'P 1'
#
loop_
_entity.id
_entity.type
_entity.pdbx_description
1 polymer ?
#
loop_
_entity_poly.entity_id
_entity_poly.type
_entity_poly.pdbx_seq_one_letter_code
_entity_poly.pdbx_strand_id
1 'polypeptide(L)'
;MSEGIERIGIKKRRVIVELKDLQKVVKKLKVQKGLSQDSISKHIEFRIADVLNHRYSIPYESFKKLEILSEGTNVTLRVRKTKYRKGYNKHSMEQLTLVVGMKKTGVAGKFLSKKYMGLSVSSKWQCGKCGRIWNTSPSAIMYRGGWCIRCSGREAWTYRQMVEFAKKRGLEKTGVKGKFLTKEADFESRSHPDMSKYHWECGKCGHVWEATANN
;
A
#
# COMPACT_ATOMS: atom_id res chain seq x y z
N MET A 1 -4.67 -8.22 13.65
CA MET A 1 -3.49 -7.52 13.07
C MET A 1 -2.25 -8.31 13.42
N SER A 2 -1.31 -8.49 12.51
CA SER A 2 -0.09 -9.25 12.82
C SER A 2 0.80 -8.46 13.79
N GLU A 3 1.26 -9.14 14.83
CA GLU A 3 2.23 -8.67 15.82
C GLU A 3 3.40 -7.89 15.19
N GLY A 4 3.72 -6.73 15.75
CA GLY A 4 4.72 -5.77 15.27
C GLY A 4 4.15 -4.62 14.43
N ILE A 5 3.11 -4.84 13.61
CA ILE A 5 2.54 -3.79 12.76
C ILE A 5 1.78 -2.74 13.58
N GLU A 6 1.20 -3.14 14.72
CA GLU A 6 0.50 -2.23 15.63
C GLU A 6 1.40 -1.12 16.18
N ARG A 7 2.72 -1.36 16.26
CA ARG A 7 3.71 -0.39 16.73
C ARG A 7 4.18 0.56 15.64
N ILE A 8 4.01 0.20 14.37
CA ILE A 8 4.43 1.03 13.22
C ILE A 8 3.51 2.24 13.09
N GLY A 9 4.09 3.42 12.96
CA GLY A 9 3.40 4.67 12.67
C GLY A 9 3.91 5.81 13.53
N ILE A 10 3.31 6.98 13.35
CA ILE A 10 3.64 8.19 14.10
C ILE A 10 2.40 8.76 14.78
N LYS A 11 2.59 9.38 15.94
CA LYS A 11 1.53 10.14 16.61
C LYS A 11 1.41 11.52 15.95
N LYS A 12 0.36 11.71 15.15
CA LYS A 12 0.06 13.02 14.55
C LYS A 12 -0.82 13.84 15.50
N ARG A 13 -0.28 14.94 15.99
CA ARG A 13 -0.98 15.92 16.83
C ARG A 13 -2.07 16.62 16.03
N ARG A 14 -3.24 16.78 16.64
CA ARG A 14 -4.39 17.50 16.10
C ARG A 14 -5.01 18.39 17.16
N VAL A 15 -5.57 19.50 16.72
CA VAL A 15 -6.24 20.47 17.60
C VAL A 15 -7.70 20.60 17.23
N ILE A 16 -8.54 20.78 18.23
CA ILE A 16 -9.94 21.17 18.08
C ILE A 16 -10.00 22.62 18.55
N VAL A 17 -10.40 23.51 17.65
CA VAL A 17 -10.50 24.95 17.93
C VAL A 17 -11.94 25.32 18.30
N GLU A 18 -12.10 26.48 18.93
CA GLU A 18 -13.42 27.08 19.13
C GLU A 18 -14.04 27.46 17.78
N LEU A 19 -15.20 26.88 17.47
CA LEU A 19 -15.83 27.03 16.15
C LEU A 19 -16.20 28.50 15.87
N LYS A 20 -16.67 29.22 16.90
CA LYS A 20 -17.02 30.65 16.78
C LYS A 20 -15.81 31.50 16.43
N ASP A 21 -14.65 31.20 17.02
CA ASP A 21 -13.41 31.93 16.75
C ASP A 21 -12.94 31.65 15.32
N LEU A 22 -13.01 30.38 14.88
CA LEU A 22 -12.69 29.99 13.51
C LEU A 22 -13.58 30.68 12.48
N GLN A 23 -14.90 30.71 12.71
CA GLN A 23 -15.86 31.38 11.82
C GLN A 23 -15.53 32.87 11.67
N LYS A 24 -15.17 33.54 12.79
CA LYS A 24 -14.74 34.94 12.77
C LYS A 24 -13.44 35.13 11.99
N VAL A 25 -12.42 34.29 12.21
CA VAL A 25 -11.17 34.33 11.44
C VAL A 25 -11.42 34.17 9.96
N VAL A 26 -12.16 33.14 9.55
CA VAL A 26 -12.45 32.90 8.12
C VAL A 26 -13.21 34.07 7.50
N LYS A 27 -14.18 34.66 8.23
CA LYS A 27 -14.89 35.86 7.76
C LYS A 27 -13.93 37.05 7.58
N LYS A 28 -13.04 37.30 8.53
CA LYS A 28 -12.06 38.39 8.44
C LYS A 28 -11.04 38.16 7.33
N LEU A 29 -10.55 36.94 7.15
CA LEU A 29 -9.64 36.61 6.04
C LEU A 29 -10.29 36.86 4.67
N LYS A 30 -11.58 36.56 4.52
CA LYS A 30 -12.35 36.88 3.31
C LYS A 30 -12.46 38.38 3.07
N VAL A 31 -12.86 39.13 4.10
CA VAL A 31 -13.15 40.57 3.98
C VAL A 31 -11.89 41.43 3.90
N GLN A 32 -10.89 41.17 4.77
CA GLN A 32 -9.70 42.01 4.92
C GLN A 32 -8.56 41.60 3.99
N LYS A 33 -8.45 40.31 3.65
CA LYS A 33 -7.35 39.77 2.83
C LYS A 33 -7.82 39.22 1.47
N GLY A 34 -9.10 39.35 1.13
CA GLY A 34 -9.67 38.87 -0.13
C GLY A 34 -9.57 37.35 -0.35
N LEU A 35 -9.30 36.57 0.70
CA LEU A 35 -9.02 35.14 0.55
C LEU A 35 -10.31 34.32 0.42
N SER A 36 -10.39 33.49 -0.62
CA SER A 36 -11.42 32.46 -0.71
C SER A 36 -11.18 31.31 0.27
N GLN A 37 -12.21 30.51 0.57
CA GLN A 37 -12.04 29.30 1.40
C GLN A 37 -11.09 28.27 0.78
N ASP A 38 -11.04 28.21 -0.55
CA ASP A 38 -10.10 27.36 -1.27
C ASP A 38 -8.66 27.85 -1.10
N SER A 39 -8.42 29.16 -1.24
CA SER A 39 -7.11 29.78 -1.02
C SER A 39 -6.62 29.57 0.42
N ILE A 40 -7.50 29.72 1.42
CA ILE A 40 -7.20 29.41 2.82
C ILE A 40 -6.82 27.93 2.96
N SER A 41 -7.61 27.02 2.37
CA SER A 41 -7.36 25.57 2.45
C SER A 41 -6.03 25.16 1.83
N LYS A 42 -5.65 25.78 0.71
CA LYS A 42 -4.35 25.59 0.06
C LYS A 42 -3.21 26.08 0.95
N HIS A 43 -3.31 27.28 1.52
CA HIS A 43 -2.29 27.84 2.42
C HIS A 43 -2.03 26.95 3.64
N ILE A 44 -3.08 26.42 4.26
CA ILE A 44 -2.95 25.59 5.47
C ILE A 44 -2.76 24.10 5.17
N GLU A 45 -2.78 23.71 3.89
CA GLU A 45 -2.72 22.32 3.41
C GLU A 45 -3.76 21.41 4.08
N PHE A 46 -4.94 21.97 4.35
CA PHE A 46 -6.04 21.26 4.98
C PHE A 46 -7.36 21.92 4.60
N ARG A 47 -8.37 21.12 4.29
CA ARG A 47 -9.67 21.63 3.88
C ARG A 47 -10.38 22.28 5.08
N ILE A 48 -10.41 23.61 5.11
CA ILE A 48 -10.96 24.35 6.25
C ILE A 48 -12.47 24.11 6.43
N ALA A 49 -13.16 23.80 5.33
CA ALA A 49 -14.58 23.44 5.34
C ALA A 49 -14.87 22.20 6.21
N ASP A 50 -13.93 21.26 6.33
CA ASP A 50 -14.11 20.07 7.17
C ASP A 50 -14.25 20.43 8.65
N VAL A 51 -13.59 21.52 9.07
CA VAL A 51 -13.70 22.04 10.43
C VAL A 51 -15.02 22.79 10.59
N LEU A 52 -15.36 23.65 9.63
CA LEU A 52 -16.54 24.50 9.70
C LEU A 52 -17.83 23.69 9.70
N ASN A 53 -17.92 22.66 8.85
CA ASN A 53 -19.14 21.90 8.61
C ASN A 53 -19.24 20.67 9.53
N HIS A 54 -18.12 19.99 9.78
CA HIS A 54 -18.11 18.70 10.48
C HIS A 54 -17.35 18.73 11.82
N ARG A 55 -16.84 19.91 12.23
CA ARG A 55 -16.08 20.10 13.47
C ARG A 55 -14.88 19.16 13.58
N TYR A 56 -14.28 18.83 12.44
CA TYR A 56 -13.10 17.98 12.41
C TYR A 56 -11.93 18.70 13.08
N SER A 57 -11.15 17.94 13.86
CA SER A 57 -9.87 18.43 14.38
C SER A 57 -8.91 18.75 13.24
N ILE A 58 -8.11 19.81 13.38
CA ILE A 58 -7.12 20.29 12.40
C ILE A 58 -5.76 19.62 12.68
N PRO A 59 -4.97 19.21 11.67
CA PRO A 59 -3.56 18.86 11.89
C PRO A 59 -2.81 20.03 12.54
N TYR A 60 -1.92 19.76 13.49
CA TYR A 60 -1.27 20.86 14.22
C TYR A 60 -0.51 21.83 13.32
N GLU A 61 0.24 21.34 12.33
CA GLU A 61 0.95 22.19 11.36
C GLU A 61 -0.01 23.08 10.55
N SER A 62 -1.13 22.54 10.10
CA SER A 62 -2.17 23.32 9.41
C SER A 62 -2.79 24.37 10.33
N PHE A 63 -2.92 24.09 11.62
CA PHE A 63 -3.36 25.08 12.60
C PHE A 63 -2.32 26.19 12.79
N LYS A 64 -1.02 25.89 12.88
CA LYS A 64 0.03 26.92 12.94
C LYS A 64 0.03 27.81 11.70
N LYS A 65 -0.13 27.22 10.51
CA LYS A 65 -0.29 27.98 9.26
C LYS A 65 -1.52 28.88 9.29
N LEU A 66 -2.62 28.40 9.87
CA LEU A 66 -3.83 29.21 10.04
C LEU A 66 -3.63 30.37 11.03
N GLU A 67 -2.91 30.15 12.14
CA GLU A 67 -2.57 31.21 13.10
C GLU A 67 -1.80 32.33 12.39
N ILE A 68 -0.73 31.98 11.67
CA ILE A 68 0.09 32.93 10.90
C ILE A 68 -0.78 33.66 9.87
N LEU A 69 -1.60 32.92 9.11
CA LEU A 69 -2.49 33.50 8.11
C LEU A 69 -3.47 34.51 8.74
N SER A 70 -3.90 34.26 9.98
CA SER A 70 -4.84 35.08 10.75
C SER A 70 -4.23 36.30 11.44
N GLU A 71 -2.91 36.49 11.38
CA GLU A 71 -2.26 37.69 11.92
C GLU A 71 -2.84 38.97 11.28
N GLY A 72 -3.02 40.00 12.10
CA GLY A 72 -3.68 41.25 11.72
C GLY A 72 -5.22 41.22 11.73
N THR A 73 -5.84 40.05 11.96
CA THR A 73 -7.31 39.97 12.03
C THR A 73 -7.88 40.36 13.41
N ASN A 74 -7.06 40.59 14.44
CA ASN A 74 -7.49 40.84 15.82
C ASN A 74 -8.50 39.78 16.34
N VAL A 75 -8.32 38.51 15.97
CA VAL A 75 -9.09 37.38 16.49
C VAL A 75 -8.11 36.31 16.95
N THR A 76 -8.24 35.86 18.18
CA THR A 76 -7.43 34.76 18.72
C THR A 76 -8.13 33.42 18.47
N LEU A 77 -7.44 32.46 17.86
CA LEU A 77 -7.93 31.10 17.66
C LEU A 77 -7.69 30.26 18.91
N ARG A 78 -8.70 30.12 19.77
CA ARG A 78 -8.57 29.28 20.98
C ARG A 78 -8.64 27.80 20.66
N VAL A 79 -7.72 27.04 21.27
CA VAL A 79 -7.70 25.57 21.22
C VAL A 79 -8.53 25.01 22.38
N ARG A 80 -9.59 24.26 22.07
CA ARG A 80 -10.42 23.55 23.06
C ARG A 80 -9.76 22.30 23.59
N LYS A 81 -9.16 21.53 22.68
CA LYS A 81 -8.59 20.21 22.99
C LYS A 81 -7.49 19.86 22.01
N THR A 82 -6.43 19.27 22.53
CA THR A 82 -5.42 18.57 21.74
C THR A 82 -5.70 17.07 21.77
N LYS A 83 -5.57 16.41 20.62
CA LYS A 83 -5.65 14.95 20.52
C LYS A 83 -4.59 14.42 19.57
N TYR A 84 -4.35 13.12 19.63
CA TYR A 84 -3.40 12.44 18.75
C TYR A 84 -4.12 11.40 17.92
N ARG A 85 -3.71 11.26 16.67
CA ARG A 85 -4.13 10.16 15.81
C ARG A 85 -2.91 9.43 15.29
N LYS A 86 -3.02 8.11 15.18
CA LYS A 86 -2.02 7.31 14.48
C LYS A 86 -2.02 7.72 13.01
N GLY A 87 -0.84 8.03 12.49
CA GLY A 87 -0.62 8.32 11.09
C GLY A 87 0.62 7.61 10.59
N TYR A 88 0.90 7.76 9.30
CA TYR A 88 2.03 7.11 8.64
C TYR A 88 2.78 8.11 7.76
N ASN A 89 4.05 7.82 7.53
CA ASN A 89 4.96 8.53 6.64
C ASN A 89 5.85 7.51 5.90
N LYS A 90 6.80 8.00 5.09
CA LYS A 90 7.73 7.12 4.35
C LYS A 90 8.51 6.19 5.28
N HIS A 91 9.04 6.72 6.38
CA HIS A 91 9.76 5.91 7.37
C HIS A 91 8.88 4.80 7.97
N SER A 92 7.59 5.08 8.20
CA SER A 92 6.64 4.05 8.63
C SER A 92 6.48 2.93 7.59
N MET A 93 6.57 3.25 6.28
CA MET A 93 6.53 2.24 5.22
C MET A 93 7.81 1.43 5.16
N GLU A 94 8.97 2.05 5.39
CA GLU A 94 10.26 1.35 5.50
C GLU A 94 10.25 0.38 6.69
N GLN A 95 9.76 0.80 7.86
CA GLN A 95 9.58 -0.10 9.00
C GLN A 95 8.60 -1.25 8.68
N LEU A 96 7.55 -0.98 7.91
CA LEU A 96 6.62 -2.02 7.45
C LEU A 96 7.33 -3.06 6.58
N THR A 97 8.26 -2.65 5.71
CA THR A 97 9.00 -3.60 4.87
C THR A 97 9.98 -4.45 5.65
N LEU A 98 10.56 -3.92 6.73
CA LEU A 98 11.37 -4.68 7.68
C LEU A 98 10.50 -5.75 8.37
N VAL A 99 9.44 -5.31 9.08
CA VAL A 99 8.60 -6.21 9.89
C VAL A 99 7.92 -7.29 9.03
N VAL A 100 7.25 -6.89 7.95
CA VAL A 100 6.52 -7.85 7.10
C VAL A 100 7.47 -8.71 6.28
N GLY A 101 8.58 -8.14 5.77
CA GLY A 101 9.57 -8.88 5.01
C GLY A 101 10.25 -9.98 5.83
N MET A 102 10.69 -9.65 7.04
CA MET A 102 11.26 -10.63 7.97
C MET A 102 10.22 -11.71 8.30
N LYS A 103 8.98 -11.33 8.64
CA LYS A 103 7.92 -12.28 9.00
C LYS A 103 7.49 -13.20 7.86
N LYS A 104 7.36 -12.69 6.63
CA LYS A 104 6.78 -13.43 5.49
C LYS A 104 7.82 -14.13 4.63
N THR A 105 9.04 -13.60 4.58
CA THR A 105 10.08 -14.08 3.66
C THR A 105 11.44 -14.30 4.30
N GLY A 106 11.60 -13.99 5.60
CA GLY A 106 12.90 -14.08 6.31
C GLY A 106 13.90 -13.00 5.92
N VAL A 107 13.55 -12.12 4.97
CA VAL A 107 14.42 -11.05 4.48
C VAL A 107 13.60 -9.77 4.35
N ALA A 108 14.11 -8.69 4.94
CA ALA A 108 13.49 -7.37 4.87
C ALA A 108 13.33 -6.87 3.42
N GLY A 109 12.15 -6.34 3.08
CA GLY A 109 11.93 -5.70 1.77
C GLY A 109 12.32 -4.24 1.73
N LYS A 110 12.00 -3.59 0.60
CA LYS A 110 12.23 -2.15 0.39
C LYS A 110 10.95 -1.43 -0.05
N PHE A 111 10.74 -0.23 0.48
CA PHE A 111 9.76 0.71 -0.03
C PHE A 111 10.42 1.56 -1.12
N LEU A 112 9.93 1.48 -2.35
CA LEU A 112 10.58 2.11 -3.52
C LEU A 112 9.95 3.45 -3.91
N SER A 113 8.73 3.75 -3.47
CA SER A 113 8.09 5.04 -3.79
C SER A 113 8.83 6.21 -3.13
N LYS A 114 9.01 7.30 -3.87
CA LYS A 114 9.67 8.53 -3.37
C LYS A 114 8.92 9.15 -2.19
N LYS A 115 7.58 9.14 -2.22
CA LYS A 115 6.70 9.71 -1.20
C LYS A 115 5.63 8.69 -0.79
N TYR A 116 5.16 8.79 0.46
CA TYR A 116 3.99 8.09 0.96
C TYR A 116 2.75 8.96 0.76
N MET A 117 1.77 8.47 0.00
CA MET A 117 0.57 9.23 -0.39
C MET A 117 -0.71 8.83 0.37
N GLY A 118 -0.66 7.79 1.21
CA GLY A 118 -1.82 7.30 1.95
C GLY A 118 -1.90 5.78 2.01
N LEU A 119 -2.74 5.25 2.90
CA LEU A 119 -2.89 3.81 3.11
C LEU A 119 -3.62 3.13 1.94
N SER A 120 -4.54 3.82 1.28
CA SER A 120 -5.32 3.32 0.14
C SER A 120 -4.63 3.57 -1.20
N VAL A 121 -3.59 4.40 -1.24
CA VAL A 121 -2.89 4.74 -2.48
C VAL A 121 -1.82 3.70 -2.77
N SER A 122 -1.80 3.20 -4.01
CA SER A 122 -0.81 2.23 -4.45
C SER A 122 0.61 2.80 -4.35
N SER A 123 1.55 1.99 -3.87
CA SER A 123 2.97 2.31 -3.74
C SER A 123 3.80 1.17 -4.32
N LYS A 124 5.07 1.45 -4.66
CA LYS A 124 6.01 0.48 -5.22
C LYS A 124 6.83 -0.16 -4.10
N TRP A 125 6.91 -1.48 -4.10
CA TRP A 125 7.58 -2.30 -3.08
C TRP A 125 8.53 -3.29 -3.74
N GLN A 126 9.54 -3.75 -2.99
CA GLN A 126 10.45 -4.81 -3.42
C GLN A 126 10.59 -5.87 -2.33
N CYS A 127 10.55 -7.14 -2.76
CA CYS A 127 10.76 -8.29 -1.89
C CYS A 127 12.26 -8.43 -1.61
N GLY A 128 12.65 -8.53 -0.35
CA GLY A 128 14.05 -8.76 0.03
C GLY A 128 14.58 -10.11 -0.43
N LYS A 129 13.73 -11.15 -0.44
CA LYS A 129 14.13 -12.52 -0.75
C LYS A 129 14.35 -12.76 -2.25
N CYS A 130 13.37 -12.39 -3.09
CA CYS A 130 13.41 -12.71 -4.53
C CYS A 130 13.60 -11.49 -5.44
N GLY A 131 13.73 -10.29 -4.87
CA GLY A 131 13.89 -9.05 -5.63
C GLY A 131 12.65 -8.59 -6.40
N ARG A 132 11.54 -9.35 -6.39
CA ARG A 132 10.30 -9.00 -7.11
C ARG A 132 9.82 -7.61 -6.70
N ILE A 133 9.51 -6.80 -7.70
CA ILE A 133 8.93 -5.48 -7.54
C ILE A 133 7.43 -5.56 -7.89
N TRP A 134 6.58 -4.91 -7.09
CA TRP A 134 5.15 -4.83 -7.36
C TRP A 134 4.55 -3.53 -6.82
N ASN A 135 3.35 -3.22 -7.29
CA ASN A 135 2.56 -2.10 -6.80
C ASN A 135 1.40 -2.63 -5.94
N THR A 136 1.25 -2.09 -4.74
CA THR A 136 0.07 -2.35 -3.90
C THR A 136 -0.09 -1.25 -2.86
N SER A 137 -1.27 -1.14 -2.25
CA SER A 137 -1.50 -0.17 -1.19
C SER A 137 -0.91 -0.66 0.15
N PRO A 138 -0.42 0.26 1.01
CA PRO A 138 -0.01 -0.10 2.37
C PRO A 138 -1.11 -0.82 3.16
N SER A 139 -2.39 -0.46 2.95
CA SER A 139 -3.52 -1.13 3.60
C SER A 139 -3.65 -2.61 3.22
N ALA A 140 -3.34 -2.98 1.98
CA ALA A 140 -3.35 -4.38 1.55
C ALA A 140 -2.27 -5.19 2.27
N ILE A 141 -1.09 -4.60 2.49
CA ILE A 141 -0.01 -5.26 3.23
C ILE A 141 -0.37 -5.36 4.73
N MET A 142 -0.79 -4.27 5.36
CA MET A 142 -1.06 -4.22 6.80
C MET A 142 -2.26 -5.05 7.24
N TYR A 143 -3.35 -5.01 6.46
CA TYR A 143 -4.65 -5.53 6.90
C TYR A 143 -5.09 -6.79 6.15
N ARG A 144 -4.69 -6.95 4.88
CA ARG A 144 -5.01 -8.15 4.08
C ARG A 144 -3.89 -9.20 4.09
N GLY A 145 -2.77 -8.91 4.76
CA GLY A 145 -1.66 -9.86 4.96
C GLY A 145 -0.86 -10.17 3.69
N GLY A 146 -1.00 -9.37 2.63
CA GLY A 146 -0.25 -9.51 1.38
C GLY A 146 1.21 -9.08 1.56
N TRP A 147 2.13 -9.78 0.88
CA TRP A 147 3.53 -9.36 0.79
C TRP A 147 4.06 -9.66 -0.62
N CYS A 148 4.82 -10.75 -0.80
CA CYS A 148 5.34 -11.14 -2.10
C CYS A 148 4.59 -12.36 -2.65
N ILE A 149 3.81 -12.18 -3.72
CA ILE A 149 3.03 -13.26 -4.35
C ILE A 149 3.92 -14.42 -4.82
N ARG A 150 5.08 -14.09 -5.42
CA ARG A 150 6.10 -15.05 -5.86
C ARG A 150 6.59 -15.92 -4.71
N CYS A 151 7.00 -15.31 -3.60
CA CYS A 151 7.49 -16.08 -2.45
C CYS A 151 6.39 -16.85 -1.73
N SER A 152 5.12 -16.43 -1.85
CA SER A 152 3.98 -17.18 -1.32
C SER A 152 3.50 -18.30 -2.25
N GLY A 153 4.11 -18.50 -3.42
CA GLY A 153 3.67 -19.50 -4.39
C GLY A 153 2.32 -19.19 -5.05
N ARG A 154 1.85 -17.93 -4.98
CA ARG A 154 0.59 -17.45 -5.56
C ARG A 154 0.80 -16.55 -6.78
N GLU A 155 2.03 -16.51 -7.29
CA GLU A 155 2.30 -15.85 -8.56
C GLU A 155 1.87 -16.82 -9.66
N ALA A 156 1.02 -16.33 -10.56
CA ALA A 156 0.56 -17.15 -11.68
C ALA A 156 1.77 -17.65 -12.49
N TRP A 157 1.72 -18.92 -12.86
CA TRP A 157 2.76 -19.51 -13.69
C TRP A 157 2.81 -18.80 -15.05
N THR A 158 4.01 -18.57 -15.59
CA THR A 158 4.17 -18.25 -17.01
C THR A 158 4.33 -19.52 -17.82
N TYR A 159 4.01 -19.47 -19.11
CA TYR A 159 4.23 -20.60 -20.03
C TYR A 159 5.67 -21.14 -19.95
N ARG A 160 6.67 -20.25 -20.00
CA ARG A 160 8.07 -20.60 -19.83
C ARG A 160 8.36 -21.32 -18.50
N GLN A 161 7.75 -20.88 -17.40
CA GLN A 161 7.92 -21.55 -16.11
C GLN A 161 7.29 -22.94 -16.10
N MET A 162 6.15 -23.15 -16.77
CA MET A 162 5.52 -24.47 -16.92
C MET A 162 6.41 -25.45 -17.69
N VAL A 163 6.99 -24.99 -18.80
CA VAL A 163 7.92 -25.78 -19.62
C VAL A 163 9.16 -26.19 -18.82
N GLU A 164 9.78 -25.25 -18.11
CA GLU A 164 10.96 -25.53 -17.29
C GLU A 164 10.63 -26.41 -16.07
N PHE A 165 9.44 -26.24 -15.48
CA PHE A 165 8.96 -27.06 -14.38
C PHE A 165 8.80 -28.53 -14.79
N ALA A 166 8.22 -28.81 -15.96
CA ALA A 166 8.08 -30.19 -16.49
C ALA A 166 9.45 -30.88 -16.65
N LYS A 167 10.44 -30.17 -17.20
CA LYS A 167 11.81 -30.67 -17.36
C LYS A 167 12.43 -30.99 -16.01
N LYS A 168 12.38 -30.03 -15.08
CA LYS A 168 12.99 -30.15 -13.75
C LYS A 168 12.37 -31.30 -12.95
N ARG A 169 11.04 -31.37 -12.87
CA ARG A 169 10.33 -32.40 -12.10
C ARG A 169 10.53 -33.79 -12.68
N GLY A 170 10.56 -33.92 -14.02
CA GLY A 170 10.90 -35.20 -14.67
C GLY A 170 12.31 -35.68 -14.32
N LEU A 171 13.31 -34.80 -14.38
CA LEU A 171 14.68 -35.11 -13.97
C LEU A 171 14.73 -35.57 -12.50
N GLU A 172 14.09 -34.82 -11.60
CA GLU A 172 14.07 -35.13 -10.16
C GLU A 172 13.41 -36.48 -9.84
N LYS A 173 12.33 -36.85 -10.56
CA LYS A 173 11.55 -38.06 -10.27
C LYS A 173 12.00 -39.31 -11.02
N THR A 174 12.55 -39.13 -12.23
CA THR A 174 12.77 -40.25 -13.15
C THR A 174 14.17 -40.30 -13.76
N GLY A 175 14.97 -39.24 -13.56
CA GLY A 175 16.27 -39.09 -14.22
C GLY A 175 16.19 -38.58 -15.67
N VAL A 176 14.99 -38.40 -16.23
CA VAL A 176 14.79 -37.93 -17.62
C VAL A 176 13.87 -36.71 -17.64
N LYS A 177 14.21 -35.69 -18.44
CA LYS A 177 13.40 -34.46 -18.57
C LYS A 177 11.98 -34.78 -19.07
N GLY A 178 10.97 -34.36 -18.32
CA GLY A 178 9.58 -34.37 -18.78
C GLY A 178 9.30 -33.26 -19.81
N LYS A 179 8.12 -33.30 -20.42
CA LYS A 179 7.67 -32.27 -21.36
C LYS A 179 6.33 -31.68 -20.94
N PHE A 180 6.18 -30.39 -21.22
CA PHE A 180 4.90 -29.68 -21.16
C PHE A 180 4.34 -29.66 -22.58
N LEU A 181 3.17 -30.27 -22.78
CA LEU A 181 2.59 -30.48 -24.11
C LEU A 181 1.53 -29.46 -24.50
N THR A 182 0.96 -28.74 -23.52
CA THR A 182 0.03 -27.66 -23.83
C THR A 182 0.74 -26.56 -24.62
N LYS A 183 0.13 -26.07 -25.70
CA LYS A 183 0.68 -24.98 -26.52
C LYS A 183 0.58 -23.65 -25.78
N GLU A 184 1.45 -22.71 -26.13
CA GLU A 184 1.48 -21.38 -25.51
C GLU A 184 0.15 -20.63 -25.63
N ALA A 185 -0.47 -20.61 -26.82
CA ALA A 185 -1.78 -19.99 -27.02
C ALA A 185 -2.90 -20.61 -26.15
N ASP A 186 -2.89 -21.93 -25.98
CA ASP A 186 -3.87 -22.65 -25.15
C ASP A 186 -3.64 -22.42 -23.65
N PHE A 187 -2.40 -22.10 -23.26
CA PHE A 187 -2.05 -21.71 -21.91
C PHE A 187 -2.48 -20.27 -21.62
N GLU A 188 -2.14 -19.34 -22.51
CA GLU A 188 -2.39 -17.91 -22.35
C GLU A 188 -3.88 -17.53 -22.46
N SER A 189 -4.67 -18.31 -23.19
CA SER A 189 -6.13 -18.12 -23.27
C SER A 189 -6.88 -18.54 -22.01
N ARG A 190 -6.23 -19.17 -21.02
CA ARG A 190 -6.89 -19.60 -19.78
C ARG A 190 -7.17 -18.40 -18.87
N SER A 191 -8.43 -18.23 -18.50
CA SER A 191 -8.86 -17.20 -17.55
C SER A 191 -8.30 -17.43 -16.13
N HIS A 192 -8.04 -18.70 -15.77
CA HIS A 192 -7.49 -19.09 -14.47
C HIS A 192 -6.33 -20.09 -14.63
N PRO A 193 -5.12 -19.64 -15.01
CA PRO A 193 -4.00 -20.53 -15.28
C PRO A 193 -3.64 -21.44 -14.10
N ASP A 194 -3.70 -20.91 -12.88
CA ASP A 194 -3.33 -21.65 -11.67
C ASP A 194 -4.29 -22.80 -11.29
N MET A 195 -5.51 -22.79 -11.84
CA MET A 195 -6.54 -23.81 -11.61
C MET A 195 -6.82 -24.65 -12.85
N SER A 196 -6.20 -24.31 -13.99
CA SER A 196 -6.38 -25.03 -15.25
C SER A 196 -5.56 -26.32 -15.24
N LYS A 197 -6.10 -27.35 -15.88
CA LYS A 197 -5.36 -28.56 -16.17
C LYS A 197 -4.65 -28.42 -17.51
N TYR A 198 -3.48 -29.05 -17.58
CA TYR A 198 -2.58 -29.02 -18.72
C TYR A 198 -2.08 -30.42 -19.04
N HIS A 199 -1.58 -30.60 -20.25
CA HIS A 199 -1.06 -31.88 -20.72
C HIS A 199 0.45 -31.96 -20.48
N TRP A 200 0.88 -33.08 -19.89
CA TRP A 200 2.26 -33.34 -19.48
C TRP A 200 2.71 -34.69 -20.05
N GLU A 201 4.02 -34.85 -20.27
CA GLU A 201 4.63 -36.12 -20.71
C GLU A 201 5.78 -36.51 -19.78
N CYS A 202 5.80 -37.78 -19.36
CA CYS A 202 6.91 -38.36 -18.62
C CYS A 202 8.06 -38.63 -19.57
N GLY A 203 9.23 -38.03 -19.30
CA GLY A 203 10.41 -38.21 -20.15
C GLY A 203 10.93 -39.65 -20.21
N LYS A 204 10.69 -40.45 -19.17
CA LYS A 204 11.21 -41.82 -19.05
C LYS A 204 10.35 -42.87 -19.77
N CYS A 205 9.02 -42.81 -19.58
CA CYS A 205 8.11 -43.83 -20.13
C CYS A 205 7.18 -43.31 -21.23
N GLY A 206 7.20 -42.00 -21.54
CA GLY A 206 6.34 -41.40 -22.57
C GLY A 206 4.87 -41.27 -22.18
N HIS A 207 4.48 -41.67 -20.96
CA HIS A 207 3.10 -41.55 -20.50
C HIS A 207 2.65 -40.09 -20.49
N VAL A 208 1.44 -39.83 -21.02
CA VAL A 208 0.82 -38.50 -21.10
C VAL A 208 -0.38 -38.44 -20.17
N TRP A 209 -0.51 -37.35 -19.42
CA TRP A 209 -1.65 -37.13 -18.52
C TRP A 209 -2.05 -35.66 -18.43
N GLU A 210 -3.23 -35.42 -17.88
CA GLU A 210 -3.79 -34.10 -17.64
C GLU A 210 -3.79 -33.76 -16.14
N ALA A 211 -3.17 -32.64 -15.74
CA ALA A 211 -3.12 -32.21 -14.35
C ALA A 211 -2.88 -30.70 -14.21
N THR A 212 -3.19 -30.12 -13.04
CA THR A 212 -2.79 -28.74 -12.71
C THR A 212 -1.29 -28.69 -12.40
N ALA A 213 -0.69 -27.49 -12.43
CA ALA A 213 0.72 -27.31 -12.06
C ALA A 213 1.03 -27.61 -10.58
N ASN A 214 -0.01 -27.61 -9.73
CA ASN A 214 0.12 -27.74 -8.28
C ASN A 214 -0.03 -29.19 -7.76
N ASN A 215 -0.34 -30.16 -8.63
CA ASN A 215 -0.40 -31.60 -8.32
C ASN A 215 0.94 -32.29 -8.64
#